data_AF-A0A7C8DKC7-F1
#
_entry.id   AF-A0A7C8DKC7-F1
#
_cell.length_a   1.000
_cell.length_b   1.000
_cell.length_c   1.000
_cell.angle_alpha   90.00
_cell.angle_beta   90.00
_cell.angle_gamma   90.00
#
_symmetry.space_group_name_H-M   'P 1'
#
loop_
_entity.id
_entity.type
_entity.pdbx_description
1 polymer ?
#
loop_
_entity_poly.entity_id
_entity_poly.type
_entity_poly.pdbx_seq_one_letter_code
_entity_poly.pdbx_strand_id
1 'polypeptide(L)'
;MRFLILLIALALFSPLAAADEDNEGEKDEEDERDDDEGDDAGEGLGEVAAWLLGAGFIYVAVRQRLVRDQLFMAGLERKRYGALLKLALNGHMLLMLGATALAGYHGWLMAQSEGWLEGDSLSGLLALAMMAYLSVAGVLLWRRLPADWVSRSLRKQARLAHVQRWVTVLLLVALALHLG
;
A
#
# COMPACT_ATOMS: atom_id res chain seq x y z
N MET A 1 12.58 5.67 10.96
CA MET A 1 11.14 5.96 10.63
C MET A 1 10.43 4.85 9.85
N ARG A 2 11.12 4.08 8.98
CA ARG A 2 10.51 3.06 8.08
C ARG A 2 9.88 1.85 8.82
N PHE A 3 10.52 1.35 9.88
CA PHE A 3 9.96 0.31 10.77
C PHE A 3 8.68 0.74 11.52
N LEU A 4 8.53 2.04 11.78
CA LEU A 4 7.42 2.59 12.55
C LEU A 4 6.12 2.57 11.74
N ILE A 5 6.21 2.77 10.41
CA ILE A 5 5.09 2.64 9.48
C ILE A 5 4.62 1.18 9.37
N LEU A 6 5.57 0.23 9.38
CA LEU A 6 5.31 -1.21 9.39
C LEU A 6 4.64 -1.66 10.68
N LEU A 7 5.12 -1.19 11.84
CA LEU A 7 4.49 -1.44 13.15
C LEU A 7 3.09 -0.82 13.23
N ILE A 8 2.88 0.37 12.69
CA ILE A 8 1.53 0.98 12.59
C ILE A 8 0.62 0.13 11.68
N ALA A 9 1.11 -0.33 10.52
CA ALA A 9 0.33 -1.18 9.61
C ALA A 9 -0.03 -2.53 10.25
N LEU A 10 0.89 -3.11 11.04
CA LEU A 10 0.67 -4.35 11.81
C LEU A 10 -0.31 -4.13 12.98
N ALA A 11 -0.18 -3.02 13.70
CA ALA A 11 -1.05 -2.63 14.81
C ALA A 11 -2.50 -2.36 14.36
N LEU A 12 -2.69 -1.85 13.14
CA LEU A 12 -4.01 -1.64 12.53
C LEU A 12 -4.73 -2.95 12.14
N PHE A 13 -4.02 -4.08 12.11
CA PHE A 13 -4.56 -5.39 11.73
C PHE A 13 -4.96 -6.29 12.91
N SER A 14 -4.67 -5.87 14.16
CA SER A 14 -4.99 -6.63 15.38
C SER A 14 -6.18 -6.02 16.15
N PRO A 15 -7.12 -6.82 16.69
CA PRO A 15 -8.11 -6.30 17.64
C PRO A 15 -7.44 -6.16 19.01
N LEU A 16 -7.07 -4.93 19.38
CA LEU A 16 -6.51 -4.51 20.68
C LEU A 16 -5.29 -5.31 21.21
N ALA A 17 -4.15 -4.64 21.29
CA ALA A 17 -3.29 -4.71 22.48
C ALA A 17 -2.51 -3.39 22.58
N ALA A 18 -2.73 -2.70 23.70
CA ALA A 18 -1.87 -1.63 24.17
C ALA A 18 -0.58 -2.24 24.72
N ALA A 19 0.55 -1.59 24.47
CA ALA A 19 1.72 -1.62 25.34
C ALA A 19 2.53 -0.34 25.07
N ASP A 20 2.65 0.44 26.13
CA ASP A 20 3.67 1.46 26.37
C ASP A 20 5.03 0.74 26.46
N GLU A 21 6.10 1.33 25.92
CA GLU A 21 7.47 1.15 26.44
C GLU A 21 8.43 2.11 25.71
N ASP A 22 8.83 3.10 26.49
CA ASP A 22 10.04 3.90 26.52
C ASP A 22 11.33 3.06 26.44
N ASN A 23 12.26 3.41 25.53
CA ASN A 23 13.70 3.29 25.80
C ASN A 23 14.55 4.14 24.85
N GLU A 24 15.52 4.83 25.44
CA GLU A 24 16.50 5.75 24.84
C GLU A 24 17.65 5.01 24.16
N GLY A 25 18.33 5.68 23.23
CA GLY A 25 19.59 5.23 22.65
C GLY A 25 20.08 6.12 21.51
N GLU A 26 20.76 7.22 21.86
CA GLU A 26 21.60 8.02 20.96
C GLU A 26 22.75 7.18 20.36
N LYS A 27 23.10 7.47 19.10
CA LYS A 27 24.45 7.94 18.73
C LYS A 27 24.52 8.37 17.26
N ASP A 28 25.04 9.58 17.08
CA ASP A 28 25.45 10.23 15.84
C ASP A 28 26.66 9.52 15.18
N GLU A 29 26.82 9.69 13.87
CA GLU A 29 28.05 10.24 13.26
C GLU A 29 27.79 10.64 11.79
N GLU A 30 28.57 11.62 11.33
CA GLU A 30 28.29 12.64 10.30
C GLU A 30 28.60 12.25 8.83
N ASP A 31 27.98 13.03 7.94
CA ASP A 31 28.31 13.43 6.56
C ASP A 31 29.53 12.80 5.84
N GLU A 32 29.26 12.18 4.68
CA GLU A 32 29.96 12.51 3.43
C GLU A 32 28.93 12.60 2.30
N ARG A 33 28.69 13.83 1.80
CA ARG A 33 27.99 14.07 0.53
C ARG A 33 28.96 13.79 -0.60
N ASP A 34 28.68 12.75 -1.38
CA ASP A 34 29.09 12.69 -2.78
C ASP A 34 27.82 12.82 -3.64
N ASP A 35 27.73 13.91 -4.38
CA ASP A 35 26.74 14.15 -5.43
C ASP A 35 26.97 13.13 -6.56
N ASP A 36 26.16 12.07 -6.60
CA ASP A 36 25.94 11.28 -7.81
C ASP A 36 24.47 11.44 -8.24
N GLU A 37 24.20 12.52 -8.99
CA GLU A 37 22.88 12.91 -9.52
C GLU A 37 22.28 11.89 -10.53
N GLY A 38 22.85 10.69 -10.65
CA GLY A 38 22.37 9.59 -11.50
C GLY A 38 21.57 8.50 -10.79
N ASP A 39 21.76 8.29 -9.48
CA ASP A 39 21.20 7.15 -8.72
C ASP A 39 19.89 7.51 -7.97
N ASP A 40 19.73 8.81 -7.67
CA ASP A 40 18.67 9.37 -6.83
C ASP A 40 17.25 9.21 -7.40
N ALA A 41 17.12 9.08 -8.73
CA ALA A 41 15.80 8.98 -9.37
C ALA A 41 15.12 7.65 -9.03
N GLY A 42 15.89 6.55 -8.96
CA GLY A 42 15.37 5.24 -8.61
C GLY A 42 14.86 5.23 -7.17
N GLU A 43 15.69 5.66 -6.23
CA GLU A 43 15.36 5.71 -4.80
C GLU A 43 14.17 6.64 -4.50
N GLY A 44 14.16 7.84 -5.07
CA GLY A 44 13.07 8.80 -4.90
C GLY A 44 11.72 8.28 -5.40
N LEU A 45 11.71 7.51 -6.51
CA LEU A 45 10.49 6.87 -7.02
C LEU A 45 10.00 5.75 -6.12
N GLY A 46 10.91 4.98 -5.53
CA GLY A 46 10.60 3.95 -4.54
C GLY A 46 9.97 4.55 -3.28
N GLU A 47 10.51 5.66 -2.78
CA GLU A 47 9.95 6.38 -1.64
C GLU A 47 8.54 6.92 -1.93
N VAL A 48 8.33 7.57 -3.08
CA VAL A 48 7.01 8.07 -3.46
C VAL A 48 6.01 6.91 -3.59
N ALA A 49 6.42 5.77 -4.16
CA ALA A 49 5.59 4.58 -4.22
C ALA A 49 5.19 4.08 -2.82
N ALA A 50 6.14 4.07 -1.87
CA ALA A 50 5.89 3.68 -0.49
C ALA A 50 4.91 4.64 0.22
N TRP A 51 5.04 5.94 0.02
CA TRP A 51 4.11 6.95 0.55
C TRP A 51 2.69 6.79 -0.03
N LEU A 52 2.57 6.58 -1.34
CA LEU A 52 1.28 6.34 -1.99
C LEU A 52 0.62 5.06 -1.48
N LEU A 53 1.42 4.00 -1.30
CA LEU A 53 0.97 2.74 -0.73
C LEU A 53 0.47 2.95 0.71
N GLY A 54 1.24 3.64 1.54
CA GLY A 54 0.85 3.99 2.92
C GLY A 54 -0.45 4.79 2.98
N ALA A 55 -0.60 5.81 2.14
CA ALA A 55 -1.84 6.58 2.03
C ALA A 55 -3.03 5.70 1.61
N GLY A 56 -2.82 4.78 0.68
CA GLY A 56 -3.80 3.78 0.27
C GLY A 56 -4.22 2.85 1.42
N PHE A 57 -3.30 2.48 2.31
CA PHE A 57 -3.57 1.69 3.52
C PHE A 57 -4.38 2.46 4.58
N ILE A 58 -4.14 3.76 4.75
CA ILE A 58 -4.92 4.61 5.68
C ILE A 58 -6.41 4.53 5.33
N TYR A 59 -6.76 4.56 4.04
CA TYR A 59 -8.15 4.36 3.61
C TYR A 59 -8.74 3.04 4.13
N VAL A 60 -8.00 1.94 4.03
CA VAL A 60 -8.45 0.61 4.48
C VAL A 60 -8.66 0.61 5.99
N ALA A 61 -7.71 1.14 6.76
CA ALA A 61 -7.79 1.21 8.22
C ALA A 61 -8.98 2.06 8.69
N VAL A 62 -9.13 3.26 8.11
CA VAL A 62 -10.29 4.13 8.36
C VAL A 62 -11.59 3.43 7.99
N ARG A 63 -11.63 2.73 6.84
CA ARG A 63 -12.83 2.03 6.38
C ARG A 63 -13.21 0.85 7.27
N GLN A 64 -12.25 0.15 7.85
CA GLN A 64 -12.50 -0.94 8.80
C GLN A 64 -13.03 -0.43 10.14
N ARG A 65 -12.53 0.73 10.61
CA ARG A 65 -12.90 1.31 11.90
C ARG A 65 -14.21 2.11 11.88
N LEU A 66 -14.59 2.67 10.72
CA LEU A 66 -15.85 3.41 10.56
C LEU A 66 -17.05 2.46 10.48
N VAL A 67 -17.75 2.31 11.61
CA VAL A 67 -19.07 1.67 11.65
C VAL A 67 -20.10 2.63 11.05
N ARG A 68 -20.89 2.17 10.07
CA ARG A 68 -21.90 2.99 9.37
C ARG A 68 -22.80 3.76 10.34
N ASP A 69 -23.12 3.14 11.47
CA ASP A 69 -24.07 3.66 12.46
C ASP A 69 -23.50 4.83 13.29
N GLN A 70 -22.19 4.85 13.55
CA GLN A 70 -21.54 5.96 14.28
C GLN A 70 -21.52 7.26 13.47
N LEU A 71 -21.39 7.17 12.13
CA LEU A 71 -21.43 8.33 11.24
C LEU A 71 -22.86 8.86 11.02
N PHE A 72 -23.87 7.98 11.03
CA PHE A 72 -25.27 8.41 10.99
C PHE A 72 -25.67 9.12 12.29
N MET A 73 -25.17 8.67 13.45
CA MET A 73 -25.35 9.38 14.72
C MET A 73 -24.61 10.73 14.75
N ALA A 74 -23.52 10.88 14.00
CA ALA A 74 -22.79 12.16 13.85
C ALA A 74 -23.49 13.17 12.91
N GLY A 75 -24.73 12.91 12.46
CA GLY A 75 -25.53 13.86 11.67
C GLY A 75 -25.13 13.96 10.19
N LEU A 76 -24.31 13.05 9.67
CA LEU A 76 -23.98 13.02 8.25
C LEU A 76 -25.17 12.52 7.43
N GLU A 77 -25.69 13.39 6.57
CA GLU A 77 -26.72 13.01 5.60
C GLU A 77 -26.25 11.86 4.71
N ARG A 78 -27.14 10.87 4.51
CA ARG A 78 -26.89 9.67 3.70
C ARG A 78 -26.34 9.97 2.30
N LYS A 79 -26.78 11.08 1.69
CA LYS A 79 -26.30 11.55 0.36
C LYS A 79 -24.85 12.00 0.41
N ARG A 80 -24.47 12.82 1.39
CA ARG A 80 -23.10 13.33 1.57
C ARG A 80 -22.13 12.20 1.89
N TYR A 81 -22.53 11.27 2.75
CA TYR A 81 -21.76 10.06 3.03
C TYR A 81 -21.51 9.23 1.75
N GLY A 82 -22.54 9.00 0.93
CA GLY A 82 -22.40 8.27 -0.33
C GLY A 82 -21.42 8.94 -1.32
N ALA A 83 -21.42 10.27 -1.38
CA ALA A 83 -20.49 11.04 -2.21
C ALA A 83 -19.04 10.94 -1.71
N LEU A 84 -18.82 11.15 -0.42
CA LEU A 84 -17.50 10.99 0.21
C LEU A 84 -16.95 9.57 0.05
N LEU A 85 -17.81 8.57 0.22
CA LEU A 85 -17.43 7.17 0.05
C LEU A 85 -17.02 6.86 -1.39
N LYS A 86 -17.75 7.41 -2.37
CA LYS A 86 -17.41 7.25 -3.79
C LYS A 86 -16.10 7.95 -4.12
N LEU A 87 -15.87 9.14 -3.59
CA LEU A 87 -14.62 9.88 -3.74
C LEU A 87 -13.44 9.09 -3.15
N ALA A 88 -13.56 8.66 -1.89
CA ALA A 88 -12.52 7.91 -1.19
C ALA A 88 -12.20 6.57 -1.88
N LEU A 89 -13.22 5.85 -2.37
CA LEU A 89 -13.00 4.62 -3.14
C LEU A 89 -12.25 4.87 -4.45
N ASN A 90 -12.63 5.91 -5.20
CA ASN A 90 -11.92 6.27 -6.42
C ASN A 90 -10.49 6.75 -6.13
N GLY A 91 -10.30 7.51 -5.05
CA GLY A 91 -8.98 7.94 -4.58
C GLY A 91 -8.10 6.75 -4.25
N HIS A 92 -8.58 5.80 -3.44
CA HIS A 92 -7.86 4.57 -3.12
C HIS A 92 -7.45 3.79 -4.38
N MET A 93 -8.37 3.62 -5.34
CA MET A 93 -8.05 2.95 -6.60
C MET A 93 -6.93 3.64 -7.38
N LEU A 94 -6.99 4.97 -7.53
CA LEU A 94 -5.98 5.73 -8.27
C LEU A 94 -4.63 5.76 -7.54
N LEU A 95 -4.64 5.94 -6.22
CA LEU A 95 -3.42 5.93 -5.41
C LEU A 95 -2.72 4.58 -5.47
N MET A 96 -3.46 3.46 -5.33
CA MET A 96 -2.86 2.12 -5.35
C MET A 96 -2.35 1.73 -6.74
N LEU A 97 -3.05 2.14 -7.80
CA LEU A 97 -2.57 1.97 -9.17
C LEU A 97 -1.31 2.81 -9.43
N GLY A 98 -1.28 4.06 -8.97
CA GLY A 98 -0.11 4.92 -9.03
C GLY A 98 1.08 4.32 -8.28
N ALA A 99 0.88 3.86 -7.04
CA ALA A 99 1.90 3.21 -6.24
C ALA A 99 2.47 1.98 -6.95
N THR A 100 1.61 1.15 -7.55
CA THR A 100 2.04 -0.06 -8.29
C THR A 100 2.82 0.31 -9.55
N ALA A 101 2.40 1.34 -10.29
CA ALA A 101 3.10 1.79 -11.48
C ALA A 101 4.48 2.37 -11.15
N LEU A 102 4.56 3.21 -10.11
CA LEU A 102 5.84 3.76 -9.64
C LEU A 102 6.76 2.66 -9.10
N ALA A 103 6.25 1.72 -8.30
CA ALA A 103 7.02 0.58 -7.82
C ALA A 103 7.53 -0.29 -8.98
N GLY A 104 6.72 -0.49 -10.03
CA GLY A 104 7.13 -1.22 -11.22
C GLY A 104 8.22 -0.50 -12.01
N TYR A 105 8.13 0.84 -12.11
CA TYR A 105 9.15 1.64 -12.77
C TYR A 105 10.45 1.71 -11.95
N HIS A 106 10.35 1.86 -10.63
CA HIS A 106 11.47 1.75 -9.68
C HIS A 106 12.18 0.39 -9.82
N GLY A 107 11.42 -0.71 -9.76
CA GLY A 107 11.98 -2.05 -9.92
C GLY A 107 12.62 -2.28 -11.30
N TRP A 108 12.07 -1.66 -12.36
CA TRP A 108 12.70 -1.69 -13.68
C TRP A 108 14.05 -0.97 -13.70
N LEU A 109 14.16 0.19 -13.05
CA LEU A 109 15.42 0.94 -12.95
C LEU A 109 16.46 0.15 -12.15
N MET A 110 16.10 -0.37 -10.98
CA MET A 110 16.99 -1.20 -10.16
C MET A 110 17.46 -2.45 -10.90
N ALA A 111 16.60 -3.06 -11.71
CA ALA A 111 16.99 -4.24 -12.46
C ALA A 111 17.96 -3.96 -13.62
N GLN A 112 18.11 -2.70 -14.06
CA GLN A 112 19.13 -2.31 -15.04
C GLN A 112 20.52 -2.15 -14.41
N SER A 113 20.58 -1.73 -13.14
CA SER A 113 21.83 -1.51 -12.40
C SER A 113 22.30 -2.77 -11.66
N GLU A 114 21.40 -3.42 -10.93
CA GLU A 114 21.70 -4.53 -10.02
C GLU A 114 21.34 -5.92 -10.59
N GLY A 115 20.64 -5.96 -11.73
CA GLY A 115 20.10 -7.19 -12.30
C GLY A 115 18.78 -7.64 -11.64
N TRP A 116 18.05 -8.52 -12.33
CA TRP A 116 16.69 -8.88 -11.92
C TRP A 116 16.62 -9.89 -10.76
N LEU A 117 17.66 -10.69 -10.52
CA LEU A 117 17.60 -11.87 -9.63
C LEU A 117 18.77 -11.94 -8.65
N GLU A 118 19.46 -10.84 -8.42
CA GLU A 118 20.63 -10.78 -7.53
C GLU A 118 20.21 -10.22 -6.16
N GLY A 119 20.84 -10.69 -5.07
CA GLY A 119 20.63 -10.16 -3.71
C GLY A 119 19.16 -9.94 -3.28
N ASP A 120 18.88 -8.72 -2.82
CA ASP A 120 17.59 -8.30 -2.24
C ASP A 120 16.51 -7.94 -3.29
N SER A 121 16.82 -8.06 -4.59
CA SER A 121 15.85 -7.78 -5.67
C SER A 121 14.67 -8.76 -5.67
N LEU A 122 14.85 -9.96 -5.10
CA LEU A 122 13.80 -10.99 -5.02
C LEU A 122 12.62 -10.58 -4.11
N SER A 123 12.90 -9.95 -2.97
CA SER A 123 11.86 -9.46 -2.06
C SER A 123 11.10 -8.28 -2.68
N GLY A 124 11.81 -7.41 -3.41
CA GLY A 124 11.22 -6.32 -4.20
C GLY A 124 10.32 -6.79 -5.33
N LEU A 125 10.76 -7.79 -6.10
CA LEU A 125 9.94 -8.41 -7.16
C LEU A 125 8.71 -9.11 -6.59
N LEU A 126 8.84 -9.79 -5.46
CA LEU A 126 7.70 -10.41 -4.77
C LEU A 126 6.70 -9.34 -4.30
N ALA A 127 7.18 -8.24 -3.72
CA ALA A 127 6.35 -7.11 -3.32
C ALA A 127 5.61 -6.51 -4.52
N LEU A 128 6.32 -6.25 -5.63
CA LEU A 128 5.75 -5.75 -6.88
C LEU A 128 4.69 -6.71 -7.44
N ALA A 129 4.96 -8.01 -7.45
CA ALA A 129 4.01 -9.03 -7.90
C ALA A 129 2.72 -9.02 -7.06
N MET A 130 2.84 -8.89 -5.73
CA MET A 130 1.69 -8.77 -4.84
C MET A 130 0.90 -7.48 -5.05
N MET A 131 1.59 -6.35 -5.26
CA MET A 131 0.96 -5.07 -5.60
C MET A 131 0.20 -5.16 -6.93
N ALA A 132 0.82 -5.74 -7.96
CA ALA A 132 0.19 -5.94 -9.27
C ALA A 132 -1.05 -6.84 -9.17
N TYR A 133 -0.95 -7.95 -8.44
CA TYR A 133 -2.08 -8.86 -8.20
C TYR A 133 -3.26 -8.15 -7.53
N LEU A 134 -3.00 -7.40 -6.44
CA LEU A 134 -4.02 -6.65 -5.72
C LEU A 134 -4.63 -5.54 -6.58
N SER A 135 -3.80 -4.85 -7.38
CA SER A 135 -4.23 -3.81 -8.30
C SER A 135 -5.14 -4.35 -9.41
N VAL A 136 -4.79 -5.48 -10.03
CA VAL A 136 -5.66 -6.15 -11.02
C VAL A 136 -6.99 -6.55 -10.38
N ALA A 137 -6.96 -7.19 -9.19
CA ALA A 137 -8.16 -7.56 -8.47
C ALA A 137 -9.03 -6.33 -8.13
N GLY A 138 -8.40 -5.21 -7.73
CA GLY A 138 -9.07 -3.93 -7.49
C GLY A 138 -9.72 -3.35 -8.74
N VAL A 139 -9.03 -3.36 -9.88
CA VAL A 139 -9.55 -2.87 -11.17
C VAL A 139 -10.77 -3.67 -11.61
N LEU A 140 -10.77 -5.00 -11.46
CA LEU A 140 -11.94 -5.84 -11.76
C LEU A 140 -13.17 -5.49 -10.90
N LEU A 141 -12.96 -4.91 -9.73
CA LEU A 141 -14.01 -4.42 -8.83
C LEU A 141 -14.38 -2.95 -9.07
N TRP A 142 -13.62 -2.24 -9.90
CA TRP A 142 -13.80 -0.81 -10.10
C TRP A 142 -15.10 -0.54 -10.84
N ARG A 143 -15.96 0.29 -10.25
CA ARG A 143 -17.29 0.61 -10.78
C ARG A 143 -17.29 1.36 -12.11
N ARG A 144 -16.13 1.86 -12.55
CA ARG A 144 -15.99 2.47 -13.87
C ARG A 144 -15.82 1.44 -14.99
N LEU A 145 -15.43 0.20 -14.68
CA LEU A 145 -15.38 -0.84 -15.70
C LEU A 145 -16.81 -1.17 -16.18
N PRO A 146 -17.02 -1.30 -17.50
CA PRO A 146 -18.31 -1.74 -18.03
C PRO A 146 -18.75 -3.06 -17.40
N ALA A 147 -20.07 -3.20 -17.19
CA ALA A 147 -20.61 -4.35 -16.45
C ALA A 147 -20.43 -5.67 -17.21
N ASP A 148 -20.46 -5.58 -18.54
CA ASP A 148 -20.30 -6.61 -19.55
C ASP A 148 -18.86 -7.15 -19.68
N TRP A 149 -17.85 -6.40 -19.25
CA TRP A 149 -16.45 -6.82 -19.37
C TRP A 149 -16.02 -7.88 -18.36
N VAL A 150 -16.71 -7.96 -17.20
CA VAL A 150 -16.32 -8.85 -16.10
C VAL A 150 -17.56 -9.54 -15.54
N SER A 151 -17.56 -10.88 -15.64
CA SER A 151 -18.65 -11.71 -15.14
C SER A 151 -18.87 -11.55 -13.63
N ARG A 152 -20.11 -11.81 -13.17
CA ARG A 152 -20.43 -11.72 -11.73
C ARG A 152 -19.61 -12.69 -10.89
N SER A 153 -19.29 -13.88 -11.40
CA SER A 153 -18.44 -14.87 -10.73
C SER A 153 -17.01 -14.36 -10.57
N LEU A 154 -16.44 -13.78 -11.63
CA LEU A 154 -15.10 -13.20 -11.60
C LEU A 154 -15.02 -12.00 -10.64
N ARG A 155 -16.03 -11.13 -10.59
CA ARG A 155 -16.08 -10.04 -9.58
C ARG A 155 -16.18 -10.58 -8.15
N LYS A 156 -16.85 -11.71 -7.92
CA LYS A 156 -16.92 -12.34 -6.60
C LYS A 156 -15.55 -12.90 -6.19
N GLN A 157 -14.86 -13.58 -7.10
CA GLN A 157 -13.51 -14.10 -6.87
C GLN A 157 -12.50 -12.97 -6.66
N ALA A 158 -12.51 -11.94 -7.51
CA ALA A 158 -11.66 -10.76 -7.36
C ALA A 158 -11.89 -10.06 -6.01
N ARG A 159 -13.14 -9.99 -5.52
CA ARG A 159 -13.44 -9.46 -4.18
C ARG A 159 -12.82 -10.30 -3.09
N LEU A 160 -12.92 -11.62 -3.16
CA LEU A 160 -12.32 -12.51 -2.18
C LEU A 160 -10.80 -12.32 -2.19
N ALA A 161 -10.17 -12.40 -3.36
CA ALA A 161 -8.74 -12.18 -3.53
C ALA A 161 -8.25 -10.83 -2.99
N HIS A 162 -8.98 -9.74 -3.30
CA HIS A 162 -8.58 -8.37 -2.93
C HIS A 162 -8.83 -8.07 -1.44
N VAL A 163 -9.84 -8.68 -0.81
CA VAL A 163 -10.17 -8.48 0.61
C VAL A 163 -9.50 -9.54 1.50
N GLN A 164 -8.87 -10.56 0.91
CA GLN A 164 -8.18 -11.62 1.64
C GLN A 164 -6.93 -11.06 2.31
N ARG A 165 -7.04 -10.94 3.63
CA ARG A 165 -6.04 -10.41 4.56
C ARG A 165 -4.63 -10.99 4.38
N TRP A 166 -4.52 -12.28 4.06
CA TRP A 166 -3.22 -12.94 3.89
C TRP A 166 -2.38 -12.37 2.74
N VAL A 167 -2.99 -11.92 1.65
CA VAL A 167 -2.25 -11.31 0.52
C VAL A 167 -1.64 -9.98 0.95
N THR A 168 -2.38 -9.21 1.73
CA THR A 168 -1.90 -7.95 2.32
C THR A 168 -0.78 -8.19 3.32
N VAL A 169 -0.89 -9.22 4.17
CA VAL A 169 0.17 -9.61 5.12
C VAL A 169 1.43 -10.04 4.36
N LEU A 170 1.30 -10.88 3.34
CA LEU A 170 2.43 -11.28 2.49
C LEU A 170 3.11 -10.09 1.82
N LEU A 171 2.32 -9.13 1.31
CA LEU A 171 2.86 -7.88 0.76
C LEU A 171 3.66 -7.10 1.82
N LEU A 172 3.13 -6.96 3.04
CA LEU A 172 3.84 -6.25 4.11
C LEU A 172 5.13 -6.96 4.52
N VAL A 173 5.15 -8.29 4.57
CA VAL A 173 6.37 -9.08 4.84
C VAL A 173 7.37 -8.91 3.70
N ALA A 174 6.95 -9.02 2.45
CA ALA A 174 7.83 -8.84 1.30
C ALA A 174 8.45 -7.43 1.27
N LEU A 175 7.65 -6.40 1.57
CA LEU A 175 8.14 -5.03 1.71
C LEU A 175 9.10 -4.86 2.88
N ALA A 176 8.83 -5.48 4.02
CA ALA A 176 9.73 -5.42 5.17
C ALA A 176 11.10 -6.04 4.88
N LEU A 177 11.12 -7.15 4.15
CA LEU A 177 12.35 -7.82 3.69
C LEU A 177 13.06 -7.08 2.55
N HIS A 178 12.38 -6.15 1.89
CA HIS A 178 12.98 -5.35 0.82
C HIS A 178 13.52 -4.01 1.33
N LEU A 179 13.00 -3.53 2.47
CA LEU A 179 13.33 -2.23 3.06
C LEU A 179 14.30 -2.31 4.26
N GLY A 180 14.63 -3.51 4.72
CA GLY A 180 15.45 -3.76 5.91
C GLY A 180 16.54 -4.76 5.62
#